data_AF-A0A0N1NHA4-F1
#
_entry.id   AF-A0A0N1NHA4-F1
#
_cell.length_a   1.000
_cell.length_b   1.000
_cell.length_c   1.000
_cell.angle_alpha   90.00
_cell.angle_beta   90.00
_cell.angle_gamma   90.00
#
_symmetry.space_group_name_H-M   'P 1'
#
loop_
_entity.id
_entity.type
_entity.pdbx_description
1 polymer ?
#
loop_
_entity_poly.entity_id
_entity_poly.type
_entity_poly.pdbx_seq_one_letter_code
_entity_poly.pdbx_strand_id
1 'polypeptide(L)'
;MTVIAVVNCNTSTTMTETIAEGARAVALPGTRILPLTPTWGVASAEGWFDSFLSAAAVLDLLQNLDQPVDGVVMAGFGEHGREGARELLDVPVVDGVSCAVALVESLAHRHLTTSKSGTYAAPLPKLRRIP
;
A
#
# COMPACT_ATOMS: atom_id res chain seq x y z
N MET A 1 3.33 -18.28 11.27
CA MET A 1 2.45 -17.10 11.22
C MET A 1 3.22 -16.05 10.45
N THR A 2 2.70 -15.60 9.31
CA THR A 2 3.39 -14.68 8.40
C THR A 2 3.06 -13.24 8.77
N VAL A 3 4.04 -12.36 8.85
CA VAL A 3 3.87 -10.94 9.20
C VAL A 3 4.15 -10.09 7.97
N ILE A 4 3.13 -9.38 7.49
CA ILE A 4 3.26 -8.46 6.36
C ILE A 4 3.16 -7.03 6.87
N ALA A 5 4.24 -6.28 6.72
CA ALA A 5 4.26 -4.84 6.94
C ALA A 5 3.47 -4.15 5.84
N VAL A 6 2.52 -3.29 6.21
CA VAL A 6 1.82 -2.42 5.28
C VAL A 6 2.12 -0.98 5.68
N VAL A 7 2.92 -0.31 4.86
CA VAL A 7 3.58 0.94 5.23
C VAL A 7 2.90 2.10 4.52
N ASN A 8 2.29 2.98 5.29
CA ASN A 8 1.74 4.23 4.78
C ASN A 8 2.87 5.13 4.26
N CYS A 9 2.64 5.83 3.15
CA CYS A 9 3.57 6.80 2.58
C CYS A 9 3.54 8.16 3.29
N ASN A 10 2.56 8.43 4.15
CA ASN A 10 2.43 9.68 4.89
C ASN A 10 2.30 9.44 6.40
N THR A 11 2.31 10.53 7.17
CA THR A 11 2.30 10.49 8.64
C THR A 11 0.90 10.33 9.26
N SER A 12 -0.15 10.13 8.46
CA SER A 12 -1.53 10.00 8.96
C SER A 12 -1.82 8.61 9.49
N THR A 13 -1.95 8.47 10.80
CA THR A 13 -2.33 7.19 11.45
C THR A 13 -3.72 6.72 11.06
N THR A 14 -4.66 7.65 10.83
CA THR A 14 -6.01 7.31 10.34
C THR A 14 -5.97 6.69 8.95
N MET A 15 -5.08 7.19 8.08
CA MET A 15 -4.87 6.60 6.75
C MET A 15 -4.26 5.20 6.88
N THR A 16 -3.27 5.04 7.76
CA THR A 16 -2.66 3.73 8.04
C THR A 16 -3.68 2.69 8.50
N GLU A 17 -4.60 3.05 9.39
CA GLU A 17 -5.66 2.11 9.81
C GLU A 17 -6.63 1.78 8.67
N THR A 18 -7.00 2.75 7.84
CA THR A 18 -7.85 2.51 6.66
C THR A 18 -7.19 1.51 5.70
N ILE A 19 -5.89 1.68 5.44
CA ILE A 19 -5.09 0.76 4.63
C ILE A 19 -5.04 -0.63 5.29
N ALA A 20 -4.84 -0.68 6.61
CA ALA A 20 -4.74 -1.92 7.38
C ALA A 20 -6.05 -2.71 7.37
N GLU A 21 -7.20 -2.04 7.51
CA GLU A 21 -8.52 -2.65 7.39
C GLU A 21 -8.70 -3.30 6.02
N GLY A 22 -8.37 -2.58 4.95
CA GLY A 22 -8.40 -3.12 3.59
C GLY A 22 -7.51 -4.35 3.41
N ALA A 23 -6.28 -4.31 3.93
CA ALA A 23 -5.35 -5.44 3.87
C ALA A 23 -5.84 -6.65 4.69
N ARG A 24 -6.35 -6.42 5.91
CA ARG A 24 -6.87 -7.48 6.79
C ARG A 24 -8.09 -8.17 6.18
N ALA A 25 -8.95 -7.44 5.47
CA ALA A 25 -10.16 -7.98 4.85
C ALA A 25 -9.88 -9.05 3.78
N VAL A 26 -8.68 -9.07 3.20
CA VAL A 26 -8.27 -10.00 2.14
C VAL A 26 -7.09 -10.89 2.54
N ALA A 27 -6.59 -10.76 3.77
CA ALA A 27 -5.45 -11.53 4.25
C ALA A 27 -5.80 -13.02 4.40
N LEU A 28 -4.89 -13.90 3.96
CA LEU A 28 -5.05 -15.34 4.15
C LEU A 28 -4.97 -15.72 5.63
N PRO A 29 -5.63 -16.81 6.07
CA PRO A 29 -5.47 -17.35 7.42
C PRO A 29 -4.01 -17.54 7.79
N GLY A 30 -3.63 -17.11 9.00
CA GLY A 30 -2.23 -17.16 9.47
C GLY A 30 -1.35 -15.99 9.03
N THR A 31 -1.90 -15.01 8.31
CA THR A 31 -1.23 -13.74 7.96
C THR A 31 -1.62 -12.65 8.96
N ARG A 32 -0.62 -11.99 9.57
CA ARG A 32 -0.78 -10.81 10.39
C ARG A 32 -0.39 -9.57 9.60
N ILE A 33 -1.29 -8.59 9.55
CA ILE A 33 -1.00 -7.27 9.01
C ILE A 33 -0.37 -6.41 10.10
N LEU A 34 0.84 -5.92 9.85
CA LEU A 34 1.54 -4.94 10.68
C LEU A 34 1.41 -3.56 10.02
N PRO A 35 0.45 -2.71 10.46
CA PRO A 35 0.33 -1.35 9.96
C PRO A 35 1.47 -0.48 10.46
N LEU A 36 2.08 0.28 9.57
CA LEU A 36 3.22 1.15 9.89
C LEU A 36 3.00 2.56 9.36
N THR A 37 3.25 3.54 10.23
CA THR A 37 3.17 4.98 9.92
C THR A 37 4.53 5.60 10.15
N PRO A 38 5.15 6.25 9.14
CA PRO A 38 6.35 7.06 9.34
C PRO A 38 6.17 8.08 10.48
N THR A 39 7.18 8.23 11.32
CA THR A 39 7.17 9.18 12.45
C THR A 39 7.44 10.63 12.02
N TRP A 40 7.96 10.80 10.80
CA TRP A 40 8.22 12.08 10.15
C TRP A 40 7.88 11.97 8.66
N GLY A 41 7.95 13.10 7.95
CA GLY A 41 7.68 13.18 6.52
C GLY A 41 6.46 14.06 6.24
N VAL A 42 5.79 13.77 5.13
CA VAL A 42 4.65 14.58 4.65
C VAL A 42 3.33 14.10 5.25
N ALA A 43 2.40 15.03 5.46
CA ALA A 43 1.04 14.70 5.88
C ALA A 43 0.20 14.08 4.73
N SER A 44 0.54 14.43 3.49
CA SER A 44 -0.04 13.92 2.25
C SER A 44 1.04 14.05 1.17
N ALA A 45 1.20 13.03 0.31
CA ALA A 45 2.14 13.08 -0.80
C ALA A 45 1.39 13.51 -2.07
N GLU A 46 1.61 14.75 -2.53
CA GLU A 46 0.82 15.35 -3.63
C GLU A 46 1.68 15.83 -4.81
N GLY A 47 2.96 15.48 -4.80
CA GLY A 47 3.88 15.79 -5.88
C GLY A 47 5.25 15.15 -5.72
N TRP A 48 6.15 15.49 -6.64
CA TRP A 48 7.50 14.93 -6.70
C TRP A 48 8.31 15.19 -5.43
N PHE A 49 8.28 16.44 -4.94
CA PHE A 49 8.99 16.82 -3.72
C PHE A 49 8.51 16.01 -2.51
N ASP A 50 7.20 15.95 -2.29
CA ASP A 50 6.61 15.20 -1.19
C ASP A 50 6.93 13.71 -1.29
N SER A 51 6.94 13.18 -2.51
CA SER A 51 7.26 11.79 -2.78
C SER A 51 8.69 11.42 -2.39
N PHE A 52 9.67 12.30 -2.61
CA PHE A 52 11.05 12.06 -2.15
C PHE A 52 11.17 12.12 -0.63
N LEU A 53 10.47 13.04 0.03
CA LEU A 53 10.43 13.10 1.51
C LEU A 53 9.74 11.87 2.11
N SER A 54 8.62 11.47 1.51
CA SER A 54 7.88 10.24 1.85
C SER A 54 8.78 9.01 1.74
N ALA A 55 9.52 8.88 0.62
CA ALA A 55 10.43 7.77 0.41
C ALA A 55 11.51 7.69 1.49
N ALA A 56 12.14 8.82 1.83
CA ALA A 56 13.15 8.87 2.89
C ALA A 56 12.57 8.48 4.25
N ALA A 57 11.36 8.95 4.59
CA ALA A 57 10.71 8.63 5.86
C ALA A 57 10.27 7.16 5.95
N VAL A 58 9.80 6.58 4.84
CA VAL A 58 9.46 5.15 4.77
C VAL A 58 10.70 4.28 4.92
N LEU A 59 11.82 4.63 4.26
CA LEU A 59 13.07 3.88 4.36
C LEU A 59 13.66 3.96 5.76
N ASP A 60 13.63 5.13 6.39
CA ASP A 60 14.04 5.31 7.79
C ASP A 60 13.19 4.45 8.75
N LEU A 61 11.87 4.40 8.55
CA LEU A 61 11.01 3.50 9.32
C LEU A 61 11.39 2.03 9.10
N LEU A 62 11.57 1.60 7.85
CA LEU A 62 11.86 0.21 7.50
C LEU A 62 13.23 -0.24 8.01
N GLN A 63 14.20 0.68 8.05
CA GLN A 63 15.53 0.41 8.62
C GLN A 63 15.48 0.18 10.13
N ASN A 64 14.50 0.79 10.81
CA ASN A 64 14.38 0.80 12.27
C ASN A 64 13.17 0.01 12.78
N LEU A 65 12.75 -1.05 12.08
CA LEU A 65 11.66 -1.92 12.52
C LEU A 65 11.96 -2.55 13.89
N ASP A 66 10.94 -2.60 14.74
CA ASP A 66 11.02 -3.16 16.10
C ASP A 66 10.92 -4.69 16.14
N GLN A 67 10.56 -5.30 15.01
CA GLN A 67 10.34 -6.73 14.86
C GLN A 67 10.58 -7.16 13.41
N PRO A 68 10.95 -8.43 13.17
CA PRO A 68 11.06 -8.96 11.81
C PRO A 68 9.70 -9.03 11.13
N VAL A 69 9.73 -8.89 9.79
CA VAL A 69 8.58 -9.06 8.90
C VAL A 69 8.96 -10.00 7.77
N ASP A 70 7.98 -10.66 7.16
CA ASP A 70 8.16 -11.62 6.06
C ASP A 70 7.92 -10.99 4.68
N GLY A 71 7.47 -9.74 4.64
CA GLY A 71 7.23 -8.98 3.42
C GLY A 71 6.69 -7.59 3.71
N VAL A 72 6.81 -6.71 2.71
CA VAL A 72 6.42 -5.30 2.80
C VAL A 72 5.51 -4.92 1.63
N VAL A 73 4.41 -4.26 1.94
CA VAL A 73 3.54 -3.57 0.99
C VAL A 73 3.70 -2.06 1.22
N MET A 74 4.19 -1.37 0.20
CA MET A 74 4.21 0.09 0.18
C MET A 74 2.84 0.61 -0.23
N ALA A 75 2.17 1.29 0.70
CA ALA A 75 0.84 1.84 0.53
C ALA A 75 0.88 3.32 0.14
N GLY A 76 1.59 3.58 -0.96
CA GLY A 76 1.58 4.83 -1.70
C GLY A 76 1.25 4.57 -3.17
N PHE A 77 0.57 5.50 -3.82
CA PHE A 77 0.27 5.44 -5.25
C PHE A 77 1.26 6.29 -6.06
N GLY A 78 2.37 5.66 -6.45
CA GLY A 78 3.38 6.30 -7.31
C GLY A 78 4.54 6.94 -6.55
N GLU A 79 4.63 6.70 -5.24
CA GLU A 79 5.75 7.19 -4.44
C GLU A 79 7.06 6.45 -4.72
N HIS A 80 8.17 7.19 -4.58
CA HIS A 80 9.51 6.65 -4.68
C HIS A 80 9.85 5.73 -3.50
N GLY A 81 10.99 5.05 -3.57
CA GLY A 81 11.59 4.36 -2.41
C GLY A 81 11.48 2.84 -2.44
N ARG A 82 10.68 2.25 -3.35
CA ARG A 82 10.55 0.78 -3.47
C ARG A 82 11.88 0.10 -3.76
N GLU A 83 12.68 0.68 -4.65
CA GLU A 83 14.00 0.17 -5.02
C GLU A 83 14.94 0.18 -3.82
N GLY A 84 14.96 1.28 -3.06
CA GLY A 84 15.73 1.38 -1.83
C GLY A 84 15.28 0.38 -0.76
N ALA A 85 13.96 0.16 -0.63
CA ALA A 85 13.42 -0.81 0.32
C ALA A 85 13.80 -2.25 -0.04
N ARG A 86 13.85 -2.57 -1.35
CA ARG A 86 14.30 -3.88 -1.86
C ARG A 86 15.80 -4.11 -1.69
N GLU A 87 16.59 -3.05 -1.67
CA GLU A 87 18.02 -3.13 -1.37
C GLU A 87 18.26 -3.26 0.15
N LEU A 88 17.46 -2.55 0.95
CA LEU A 88 17.55 -2.53 2.41
C LEU A 88 17.10 -3.85 3.07
N LEU A 89 16.13 -4.56 2.47
CA LEU A 89 15.44 -5.68 3.09
C LEU A 89 15.65 -6.99 2.30
N ASP A 90 15.85 -8.09 3.03
CA ASP A 90 15.95 -9.44 2.46
C ASP A 90 14.57 -10.10 2.20
N VAL A 91 13.49 -9.36 2.34
CA VAL A 91 12.11 -9.85 2.15
C VAL A 91 11.42 -9.20 0.95
N PRO A 92 10.40 -9.85 0.37
CA PRO A 92 9.68 -9.28 -0.77
C PRO A 92 9.08 -7.91 -0.45
N VAL A 93 9.32 -6.93 -1.32
CA VAL A 93 8.71 -5.60 -1.26
C VAL A 93 7.90 -5.37 -2.53
N VAL A 94 6.62 -5.01 -2.36
CA VAL A 94 5.70 -4.69 -3.46
C VAL A 94 5.01 -3.36 -3.21
N ASP A 95 4.49 -2.72 -4.26
CA ASP A 95 3.62 -1.55 -4.17
C ASP A 95 2.23 -1.86 -4.76
N GLY A 96 1.22 -1.15 -4.25
CA GLY A 96 -0.17 -1.36 -4.66
C GLY A 96 -0.43 -1.10 -6.15
N VAL A 97 0.29 -0.16 -6.77
CA VAL A 97 0.09 0.23 -8.18
C VAL A 97 0.55 -0.88 -9.11
N SER A 98 1.80 -1.31 -8.99
CA SER A 98 2.38 -2.33 -9.86
C SER A 98 1.63 -3.65 -9.72
N CYS A 99 1.22 -4.02 -8.51
CA CYS A 99 0.38 -5.19 -8.27
C CYS A 99 -1.00 -5.06 -8.94
N ALA A 100 -1.66 -3.91 -8.81
CA ALA A 100 -2.97 -3.69 -9.44
C ALA A 100 -2.87 -3.70 -10.98
N VAL A 101 -1.82 -3.09 -11.54
CA VAL A 101 -1.56 -3.09 -12.99
C VAL A 101 -1.37 -4.52 -13.49
N ALA A 102 -0.53 -5.33 -12.84
CA ALA A 102 -0.32 -6.73 -13.24
C ALA A 102 -1.62 -7.56 -13.21
N LEU A 103 -2.48 -7.33 -12.20
CA LEU A 103 -3.79 -7.98 -12.12
C LEU A 103 -4.68 -7.58 -13.29
N VAL A 104 -4.75 -6.28 -13.62
CA VAL A 104 -5.57 -5.77 -14.73
C VAL A 104 -5.02 -6.21 -16.09
N GLU A 105 -3.71 -6.22 -16.29
CA GLU A 105 -3.07 -6.72 -17.50
C GLU A 105 -3.43 -8.17 -17.78
N SER A 106 -3.54 -9.01 -16.74
CA SER A 106 -3.99 -10.39 -16.90
C SER A 106 -5.39 -10.48 -17.54
N LEU A 107 -6.30 -9.56 -17.19
CA LEU A 107 -7.65 -9.49 -17.76
C LEU A 107 -7.64 -8.92 -19.18
N ALA A 108 -6.83 -7.89 -19.40
CA ALA A 108 -6.67 -7.23 -20.69
C ALA A 108 -6.08 -8.18 -21.75
N HIS A 109 -5.05 -8.96 -21.39
CA HIS A 109 -4.46 -10.01 -22.24
C HIS A 109 -5.45 -11.12 -22.58
N ARG A 110 -6.51 -11.27 -21.78
CA ARG A 110 -7.60 -12.20 -22.06
C ARG A 110 -8.70 -11.61 -22.95
N HIS A 111 -8.56 -10.35 -23.38
CA HIS A 111 -9.56 -9.58 -24.11
C HIS A 111 -10.92 -9.54 -23.40
N LEU A 112 -10.92 -9.61 -22.07
CA LEU A 112 -12.15 -9.54 -21.27
C LEU A 112 -12.61 -8.09 -21.22
N THR A 113 -13.87 -7.85 -21.57
CA THR A 113 -14.53 -6.55 -21.43
C THR A 113 -15.47 -6.57 -20.23
N THR A 114 -15.81 -5.39 -19.70
CA THR A 114 -16.85 -5.30 -18.68
C THR A 114 -18.16 -5.91 -19.19
N SER A 115 -18.80 -6.73 -18.36
CA SER A 115 -20.06 -7.35 -18.74
C SER A 115 -21.15 -6.29 -18.93
N LYS A 116 -21.95 -6.42 -19.99
CA LYS A 116 -23.18 -5.63 -20.19
C LYS A 116 -24.37 -6.17 -19.40
N SER A 117 -24.30 -7.42 -18.92
CA SER A 117 -25.23 -7.93 -17.91
C SER A 117 -24.75 -7.44 -16.54
N GLY A 118 -25.38 -6.38 -16.03
CA GLY A 118 -25.01 -5.69 -14.80
C GLY A 118 -25.02 -6.58 -13.56
N THR A 119 -23.91 -7.29 -13.33
CA THR A 119 -23.73 -8.22 -12.20
C THR A 119 -22.96 -7.55 -11.05
N TYR A 120 -22.39 -6.37 -11.29
CA TYR A 120 -21.70 -5.61 -10.25
C TYR A 120 -22.72 -4.86 -9.38
N ALA A 121 -22.52 -4.93 -8.07
CA ALA A 121 -23.21 -4.05 -7.13
C ALA A 121 -22.86 -2.57 -7.45
N ALA A 122 -23.80 -1.67 -7.18
CA ALA A 122 -23.51 -0.24 -7.28
C ALA A 122 -22.30 0.11 -6.37
N PRO A 123 -21.39 1.00 -6.80
CA PRO A 123 -20.29 1.43 -5.94
C PRO A 123 -20.83 2.00 -4.63
N LEU A 124 -20.14 1.76 -3.52
CA LEU A 124 -20.51 2.31 -2.22
C LEU A 124 -20.60 3.85 -2.32
N PRO A 125 -21.54 4.49 -1.60
CA PRO A 125 -21.64 5.95 -1.58
C PRO A 125 -20.31 6.57 -1.14
N LYS A 126 -19.74 7.47 -1.95
CA LYS A 126 -18.57 8.25 -1.51
C LYS A 126 -19.01 9.22 -0.42
N LEU A 127 -18.64 8.94 0.83
CA LEU A 127 -18.74 9.89 1.93
C LEU A 127 -17.72 11.01 1.71
N ARG A 128 -18.10 12.05 0.96
CA ARG A 128 -17.31 13.29 0.90
C ARG A 128 -17.53 14.05 2.21
N ARG A 129 -16.64 13.88 3.18
CA ARG A 129 -16.45 14.90 4.22
C ARG A 129 -15.41 15.87 3.70
N ILE A 130 -15.88 16.97 3.09
CA ILE A 130 -15.05 18.14 2.81
C ILE A 130 -15.27 19.09 4.00
N PRO A 131 -14.22 19.58 4.69
CA PRO A 131 -14.34 20.64 5.67
C PRO A 131 -14.75 21.98 5.04
#